data_AF-A0A517ZJ66-F1
#
_entry.id   AF-A0A517ZJ66-F1
#
_cell.length_a   1.000
_cell.length_b   1.000
_cell.length_c   1.000
_cell.angle_alpha   90.00
_cell.angle_beta   90.00
_cell.angle_gamma   90.00
#
_symmetry.space_group_name_H-M   'P 1'
#
loop_
_entity.id
_entity.type
_entity.pdbx_description
1 polymer ?
#
loop_
_entity_poly.entity_id
_entity_poly.type
_entity_poly.pdbx_seq_one_letter_code
_entity_poly.pdbx_strand_id
1 'polypeptide(L)'
;MRSFSGTWIIAVATMKEAIRQPFFFLLIAISVILMVLNTFLPFFSLGDDVKMLKDCGLATLLISGLLLAVWTASQSIAAEIEGKTAITLLSKPITRRQFIMGKYLGILMGVFIFFVPVVIVFLACIYYKVPYDFREASEVNYMAAHSWIEIVQVLPGIALIFMEVSILAAISVAISTRLPMVVNMVACLAIFVVGHLTPTLVNSGALQNELVDFFARLIATILPALEVFNVQAAVATGAPVPGIYLGWSAIYAVAYSAAAILLAFILFEDRDLA
;
A
#
# COMPACT_ATOMS: atom_id res chain seq x y z
N MET A 1 -25.71 -17.93 -6.47
CA MET A 1 -25.87 -16.46 -6.32
C MET A 1 -25.93 -15.95 -4.87
N ARG A 2 -26.42 -16.71 -3.87
CA ARG A 2 -26.43 -16.27 -2.44
C ARG A 2 -25.06 -16.10 -1.78
N SER A 3 -23.99 -16.69 -2.33
CA SER A 3 -22.62 -16.59 -1.78
C SER A 3 -22.00 -15.21 -1.97
N PHE A 4 -22.17 -14.61 -3.15
CA PHE A 4 -21.52 -13.33 -3.51
C PHE A 4 -22.14 -12.13 -2.77
N SER A 5 -23.45 -12.20 -2.47
CA SER A 5 -24.13 -11.20 -1.66
C SER A 5 -23.59 -11.15 -0.23
N GLY A 6 -23.21 -12.29 0.35
CA GLY A 6 -22.67 -12.35 1.71
C GLY A 6 -21.31 -11.68 1.83
N THR A 7 -20.39 -11.97 0.90
CA THR A 7 -19.03 -11.40 0.86
C THR A 7 -19.06 -9.89 0.72
N TRP A 8 -19.91 -9.38 -0.17
CA TRP A 8 -20.06 -7.94 -0.41
C TRP A 8 -20.62 -7.20 0.80
N ILE A 9 -21.62 -7.75 1.49
CA ILE A 9 -22.20 -7.13 2.69
C ILE A 9 -21.14 -6.99 3.79
N ILE A 10 -20.32 -8.02 4.00
CA ILE A 10 -19.21 -7.99 4.98
C ILE A 10 -18.16 -6.95 4.56
N ALA A 11 -17.80 -6.92 3.28
CA ALA A 11 -16.84 -5.95 2.74
C ALA A 11 -17.29 -4.51 2.98
N VAL A 12 -18.54 -4.18 2.64
CA VAL A 12 -19.09 -2.83 2.85
C VAL A 12 -19.18 -2.48 4.34
N ALA A 13 -19.51 -3.46 5.20
CA ALA A 13 -19.53 -3.24 6.64
C ALA A 13 -18.14 -2.94 7.19
N THR A 14 -17.13 -3.72 6.78
CA THR A 14 -15.73 -3.53 7.20
C THR A 14 -15.15 -2.22 6.65
N MET A 15 -15.48 -1.87 5.41
CA MET A 15 -15.10 -0.58 4.81
C MET A 15 -15.68 0.60 5.61
N LYS A 16 -16.98 0.54 5.96
CA LYS A 16 -17.62 1.58 6.78
C LYS A 16 -17.03 1.64 8.18
N GLU A 17 -16.67 0.50 8.76
CA GLU A 17 -15.96 0.44 10.04
C GLU A 17 -14.61 1.15 9.94
N ALA A 18 -13.81 0.85 8.91
CA ALA A 18 -12.50 1.49 8.67
C ALA A 18 -12.63 3.02 8.54
N ILE A 19 -13.58 3.52 7.75
CA ILE A 19 -13.79 4.96 7.54
C ILE A 19 -14.24 5.68 8.82
N ARG A 20 -14.98 5.00 9.71
CA ARG A 20 -15.49 5.60 10.96
C ARG A 20 -14.44 5.66 12.06
N GLN A 21 -13.28 5.01 11.90
CA GLN A 21 -12.21 5.08 12.88
C GLN A 21 -11.57 6.48 12.86
N PRO A 22 -11.33 7.12 14.02
CA PRO A 22 -10.64 8.41 14.07
C PRO A 22 -9.27 8.39 13.39
N PHE A 23 -8.62 7.24 13.42
CA PHE A 23 -7.33 6.98 12.78
C PHE A 23 -7.33 7.23 11.27
N PHE A 24 -8.44 6.93 10.58
CA PHE A 24 -8.59 7.16 9.14
C PHE A 24 -8.48 8.65 8.82
N PHE A 25 -9.25 9.49 9.52
CA PHE A 25 -9.22 10.94 9.33
C PHE A 25 -7.90 11.56 9.78
N LEU A 26 -7.30 11.03 10.85
CA LEU A 26 -5.99 11.46 11.33
C LEU A 26 -4.91 11.24 10.25
N LEU A 27 -4.88 10.07 9.61
CA LEU A 27 -3.92 9.78 8.55
C LEU A 27 -4.14 10.64 7.31
N ILE A 28 -5.39 10.96 6.95
CA ILE A 28 -5.65 11.89 5.84
C ILE A 28 -5.08 13.26 6.19
N ALA A 29 -5.38 13.77 7.38
CA ALA A 29 -4.89 15.08 7.82
C ALA A 29 -3.37 15.13 7.83
N ILE A 30 -2.70 14.13 8.40
CA ILE A 30 -1.23 14.07 8.44
C ILE A 30 -0.65 13.99 7.02
N SER A 31 -1.19 13.14 6.15
CA SER A 31 -0.69 12.98 4.78
C SER A 31 -0.84 14.26 3.95
N VAL A 32 -2.00 14.93 4.08
CA VAL A 32 -2.26 16.21 3.42
C VAL A 32 -1.33 17.31 3.94
N ILE A 33 -1.17 17.40 5.28
CA ILE A 33 -0.25 18.37 5.88
C ILE A 33 1.19 18.14 5.39
N LEU A 34 1.66 16.89 5.39
CA LEU A 34 3.00 16.56 4.90
C LEU A 34 3.18 16.93 3.42
N MET A 35 2.21 16.62 2.55
CA MET A 35 2.28 16.97 1.13
C MET A 35 2.30 18.48 0.88
N VAL A 36 1.47 19.22 1.61
CA VAL A 36 1.42 20.68 1.50
C VAL A 36 2.72 21.30 2.02
N LEU A 37 3.20 20.87 3.20
CA LEU A 37 4.48 21.32 3.74
C LEU A 37 5.63 21.06 2.77
N ASN A 38 5.66 19.87 2.16
CA ASN A 38 6.67 19.48 1.19
C ASN A 38 6.65 20.33 -0.11
N THR A 39 5.51 20.97 -0.40
CA THR A 39 5.39 21.89 -1.54
C THR A 39 6.04 23.25 -1.25
N PHE A 40 6.03 23.69 0.01
CA PHE A 40 6.57 24.98 0.43
C PHE A 40 8.00 24.91 0.99
N LEU A 41 8.47 23.72 1.37
CA LEU A 41 9.84 23.55 1.85
C LEU A 41 10.81 23.50 0.65
N PRO A 42 11.86 24.36 0.64
CA PRO A 42 12.89 24.28 -0.37
C PRO A 42 13.74 23.03 -0.14
N PHE A 43 13.90 22.21 -1.18
CA PHE A 43 14.73 20.98 -1.11
C PHE A 43 16.23 21.27 -1.24
N PHE A 44 16.62 22.51 -1.53
CA PHE A 44 18.00 22.89 -1.86
C PHE A 44 18.60 22.02 -2.99
N SER A 45 17.76 21.53 -3.91
CA SER A 45 18.16 20.54 -4.93
C SER A 45 18.74 21.17 -6.22
N LEU A 46 18.96 22.49 -6.24
CA LEU A 46 19.52 23.23 -7.38
C LEU A 46 18.72 23.01 -8.69
N GLY A 47 17.38 23.02 -8.62
CA GLY A 47 16.49 22.98 -9.79
C GLY A 47 15.76 21.66 -10.04
N ASP A 48 15.88 20.67 -9.15
CA ASP A 48 15.19 19.37 -9.25
C ASP A 48 14.04 19.22 -8.22
N ASP A 49 13.47 20.33 -7.77
CA ASP A 49 12.49 20.35 -6.67
C ASP A 49 11.20 19.59 -7.02
N VAL A 50 10.77 19.62 -8.27
CA VAL A 50 9.60 18.85 -8.74
C VAL A 50 9.85 17.34 -8.60
N LYS A 51 11.08 16.88 -8.85
CA LYS A 51 11.44 15.45 -8.71
C LYS A 51 11.41 15.02 -7.25
N MET A 52 11.97 15.83 -6.36
CA MET A 52 11.95 15.57 -4.91
C MET A 52 10.52 15.60 -4.36
N LEU A 53 9.68 16.52 -4.82
CA LEU A 53 8.25 16.57 -4.46
C LEU A 53 7.53 15.28 -4.86
N LYS A 54 7.77 14.77 -6.09
CA LYS A 54 7.18 13.51 -6.58
C LYS A 54 7.62 12.33 -5.73
N ASP A 55 8.91 12.21 -5.44
CA ASP A 55 9.48 11.12 -4.65
C ASP A 55 8.90 11.08 -3.22
N CYS A 56 8.96 12.21 -2.52
CA CYS A 56 8.44 12.36 -1.17
C CYS A 56 6.91 12.18 -1.11
N GLY A 57 6.17 12.64 -2.11
CA GLY A 57 4.72 12.48 -2.17
C GLY A 57 4.29 11.03 -2.40
N LEU A 58 5.00 10.30 -3.27
CA LEU A 58 4.82 8.85 -3.45
C LEU A 58 5.18 8.09 -2.17
N ALA A 59 6.28 8.44 -1.50
CA ALA A 59 6.65 7.84 -0.22
C ALA A 59 5.59 8.08 0.87
N THR A 60 5.04 9.29 0.93
CA THR A 60 3.95 9.65 1.86
C THR A 60 2.69 8.81 1.60
N LEU A 61 2.31 8.63 0.33
CA LEU A 61 1.20 7.76 -0.07
C LEU A 61 1.42 6.30 0.34
N LEU A 62 2.63 5.78 0.09
CA LEU A 62 2.99 4.41 0.40
C LEU A 62 2.91 4.15 1.91
N ILE A 63 3.60 4.97 2.71
CA ILE A 63 3.67 4.80 4.16
C ILE A 63 2.28 4.95 4.79
N SER A 64 1.54 6.02 4.44
CA SER A 64 0.21 6.26 5.02
C SER A 64 -0.82 5.19 4.61
N GLY A 65 -0.78 4.76 3.35
CA GLY A 65 -1.63 3.69 2.81
C GLY A 65 -1.38 2.34 3.48
N LEU A 66 -0.10 1.96 3.59
CA LEU A 66 0.33 0.73 4.27
C LEU A 66 -0.11 0.74 5.74
N LEU A 67 0.14 1.85 6.42
CA LEU A 67 -0.15 1.97 7.85
C LEU A 67 -1.66 1.88 8.12
N LEU A 68 -2.49 2.50 7.27
CA LEU A 68 -3.95 2.33 7.31
C LEU A 68 -4.37 0.87 7.05
N ALA A 69 -3.83 0.24 6.00
CA ALA A 69 -4.19 -1.12 5.61
C ALA A 69 -3.87 -2.13 6.73
N VAL A 70 -2.67 -2.06 7.30
CA VAL A 70 -2.21 -2.96 8.36
C VAL A 70 -2.97 -2.69 9.67
N TRP A 71 -3.22 -1.42 10.01
CA TRP A 71 -3.99 -1.07 11.20
C TRP A 71 -5.43 -1.58 11.12
N THR A 72 -6.11 -1.32 10.01
CA THR A 72 -7.51 -1.72 9.79
C THR A 72 -7.65 -3.24 9.70
N ALA A 73 -6.71 -3.94 9.06
CA ALA A 73 -6.64 -5.40 9.07
C ALA A 73 -6.50 -5.93 10.51
N SER A 74 -5.55 -5.40 11.27
CA SER A 74 -5.30 -5.86 12.63
C SER A 74 -6.49 -5.62 13.56
N GLN A 75 -7.10 -4.43 13.52
CA GLN A 75 -8.22 -4.09 14.39
C GLN A 75 -9.49 -4.89 14.01
N SER A 76 -9.81 -4.96 12.72
CA SER A 76 -11.06 -5.57 12.25
C SER A 76 -11.09 -7.09 12.44
N ILE A 77 -9.92 -7.74 12.53
CA ILE A 77 -9.78 -9.17 12.74
C ILE A 77 -9.58 -9.47 14.23
N ALA A 78 -8.72 -8.72 14.94
CA ALA A 78 -8.49 -8.92 16.37
C ALA A 78 -9.76 -8.71 17.20
N ALA A 79 -10.56 -7.67 16.90
CA ALA A 79 -11.79 -7.37 17.64
C ALA A 79 -12.84 -8.48 17.56
N GLU A 80 -12.91 -9.18 16.42
CA GLU A 80 -13.89 -10.26 16.21
C GLU A 80 -13.40 -11.61 16.73
N ILE A 81 -12.08 -11.78 16.83
CA ILE A 81 -11.43 -12.97 17.37
C ILE A 81 -11.40 -12.96 18.91
N GLU A 82 -11.06 -11.84 19.55
CA GLU A 82 -10.96 -11.73 21.02
C GLU A 82 -12.32 -11.52 21.69
N GLY A 83 -13.27 -10.87 21.02
CA GLY A 83 -14.57 -10.51 21.61
C GLY A 83 -15.54 -11.66 21.87
N LYS A 84 -15.19 -12.93 21.57
CA LYS A 84 -16.11 -14.09 21.51
C LYS A 84 -17.38 -13.88 20.65
N THR A 85 -17.48 -12.79 19.89
CA THR A 85 -18.58 -12.44 18.99
C THR A 85 -18.54 -13.22 17.68
N ALA A 86 -17.40 -13.82 17.31
CA ALA A 86 -17.33 -14.79 16.23
C ALA A 86 -18.31 -15.98 16.44
N ILE A 87 -18.54 -16.38 17.70
CA ILE A 87 -19.43 -17.50 18.05
C ILE A 87 -20.90 -17.12 17.85
N THR A 88 -21.30 -15.87 18.06
CA THR A 88 -22.69 -15.41 17.86
C THR A 88 -22.98 -15.03 16.41
N LEU A 89 -21.97 -14.63 15.62
CA LEU A 89 -22.09 -14.39 14.18
C LEU A 89 -22.13 -15.69 13.33
N LEU A 90 -21.62 -16.80 13.86
CA LEU A 90 -21.77 -18.15 13.29
C LEU A 90 -23.23 -18.67 13.33
N SER A 91 -24.15 -17.97 13.99
CA SER A 91 -25.60 -18.28 13.96
C SER A 91 -26.25 -18.03 12.59
N LYS A 92 -25.58 -17.27 11.71
CA LYS A 92 -25.93 -17.16 10.28
C LYS A 92 -24.97 -18.04 9.47
N PRO A 93 -25.43 -18.69 8.39
CA PRO A 93 -24.63 -19.63 7.61
C PRO A 93 -23.61 -18.89 6.73
N ILE A 94 -22.65 -18.20 7.35
CA ILE A 94 -21.53 -17.52 6.68
C ILE A 94 -20.36 -18.48 6.69
N THR A 95 -19.85 -18.82 5.51
CA THR A 95 -18.67 -19.68 5.41
C THR A 95 -17.42 -18.92 5.84
N ARG A 96 -16.48 -19.59 6.52
CA ARG A 96 -15.19 -19.02 6.97
C ARG A 96 -14.42 -18.32 5.85
N ARG A 97 -14.52 -18.86 4.62
CA ARG A 97 -13.91 -18.30 3.40
C ARG A 97 -14.55 -16.98 2.96
N GLN A 98 -15.88 -16.85 3.05
CA GLN A 98 -16.58 -15.60 2.74
C GLN A 98 -16.25 -14.50 3.73
N PHE A 99 -16.01 -14.85 5.00
CA PHE A 99 -15.61 -13.91 6.03
C PHE A 99 -14.25 -13.27 5.73
N ILE A 100 -13.21 -14.07 5.50
CA ILE A 100 -11.85 -13.59 5.20
C ILE A 100 -11.82 -12.79 3.90
N MET A 101 -12.46 -13.29 2.83
CA MET A 101 -12.54 -12.56 1.55
C MET A 101 -13.28 -11.23 1.69
N GLY A 102 -14.38 -11.21 2.45
CA GLY A 102 -15.13 -9.98 2.72
C GLY A 102 -14.30 -8.95 3.47
N LYS A 103 -13.56 -9.38 4.51
CA LYS A 103 -12.65 -8.52 5.28
C LYS A 103 -11.56 -7.93 4.40
N TYR A 104 -10.85 -8.75 3.62
CA TYR A 104 -9.81 -8.29 2.71
C TYR A 104 -10.35 -7.26 1.70
N LEU A 105 -11.44 -7.56 1.00
CA LEU A 105 -12.05 -6.64 0.04
C LEU A 105 -12.54 -5.34 0.70
N GLY A 106 -13.08 -5.41 1.91
CA GLY A 106 -13.52 -4.24 2.68
C GLY A 106 -12.35 -3.33 3.07
N ILE A 107 -11.22 -3.92 3.48
CA ILE A 107 -9.98 -3.19 3.76
C ILE A 107 -9.46 -2.52 2.49
N LEU A 108 -9.39 -3.25 1.36
CA LEU A 108 -8.97 -2.67 0.07
C LEU A 108 -9.84 -1.49 -0.36
N MET A 109 -11.16 -1.60 -0.22
CA MET A 109 -12.08 -0.49 -0.52
C MET A 109 -11.85 0.70 0.42
N GLY A 110 -11.60 0.45 1.70
CA GLY A 110 -11.26 1.49 2.67
C GLY A 110 -9.97 2.23 2.29
N VAL A 111 -8.93 1.48 1.92
CA VAL A 111 -7.66 2.04 1.42
C VAL A 111 -7.88 2.82 0.12
N PHE A 112 -8.68 2.30 -0.81
CA PHE A 112 -8.99 3.01 -2.06
C PHE A 112 -9.67 4.36 -1.79
N ILE A 113 -10.66 4.40 -0.89
CA ILE A 113 -11.35 5.63 -0.50
C ILE A 113 -10.39 6.60 0.22
N PHE A 114 -9.43 6.10 0.99
CA PHE A 114 -8.36 6.91 1.59
C PHE A 114 -7.44 7.53 0.52
N PHE A 115 -7.09 6.78 -0.52
CA PHE A 115 -6.20 7.26 -1.59
C PHE A 115 -6.82 8.42 -2.35
N VAL A 116 -8.13 8.41 -2.60
CA VAL A 116 -8.81 9.45 -3.40
C VAL A 116 -8.49 10.89 -2.94
N PRO A 117 -8.78 11.32 -1.69
CA PRO A 117 -8.49 12.68 -1.26
C PRO A 117 -6.99 12.99 -1.21
N VAL A 118 -6.15 12.04 -0.78
CA VAL A 118 -4.70 12.26 -0.67
C VAL A 118 -4.06 12.41 -2.05
N VAL A 119 -4.46 11.59 -3.03
CA VAL A 119 -4.01 11.69 -4.42
C VAL A 119 -4.50 12.98 -5.06
N ILE A 120 -5.74 13.41 -4.83
CA ILE A 120 -6.23 14.70 -5.36
C ILE A 120 -5.35 15.85 -4.86
N VAL A 121 -5.03 15.87 -3.56
CA VAL A 121 -4.12 16.88 -3.00
C VAL A 121 -2.73 16.76 -3.60
N PHE A 122 -2.19 15.55 -3.74
CA PHE A 122 -0.87 15.34 -4.32
C PHE A 122 -0.75 15.88 -5.75
N LEU A 123 -1.74 15.58 -6.60
CA LEU A 123 -1.79 16.07 -7.97
C LEU A 123 -1.95 17.59 -8.03
N ALA A 124 -2.73 18.17 -7.11
CA ALA A 124 -2.85 19.63 -6.98
C ALA A 124 -1.52 20.29 -6.55
N CYS A 125 -0.77 19.67 -5.64
CA CYS A 125 0.56 20.11 -5.24
C CYS A 125 1.54 20.11 -6.42
N ILE A 126 1.55 19.05 -7.23
CA ILE A 126 2.39 18.96 -8.45
C ILE A 126 1.98 20.07 -9.43
N TYR A 127 0.67 20.21 -9.69
CA TYR A 127 0.16 21.24 -10.61
C TYR A 127 0.57 22.66 -10.19
N TYR A 128 0.65 22.93 -8.88
CA TYR A 128 1.05 24.23 -8.33
C TYR A 128 2.57 24.44 -8.36
N LYS A 129 3.39 23.43 -8.01
CA LYS A 129 4.86 23.58 -7.92
C LYS A 129 5.52 23.73 -9.30
N VAL A 130 5.04 23.05 -10.32
CA VAL A 130 5.64 23.11 -11.67
C VAL A 130 5.78 24.55 -12.20
N PRO A 131 4.71 25.37 -12.30
CA PRO A 131 4.84 26.76 -12.77
C PRO A 131 5.66 27.64 -11.83
N TYR A 132 5.68 27.33 -10.54
CA TYR A 132 6.50 28.05 -9.57
C TYR A 132 8.00 27.85 -9.85
N ASP A 133 8.40 26.61 -10.18
CA ASP A 133 9.77 26.24 -10.52
C ASP A 133 10.28 26.97 -11.77
N PHE A 134 9.48 27.02 -12.85
CA PHE A 134 9.81 27.77 -14.07
C PHE A 134 10.02 29.27 -13.81
N ARG A 135 9.26 29.84 -12.87
CA ARG A 135 9.38 31.25 -12.48
C ARG A 135 10.65 31.52 -11.69
N GLU A 136 11.05 30.61 -10.80
CA GLU A 136 12.32 30.70 -10.08
C GLU A 136 13.53 30.50 -11.01
N ALA A 137 13.42 29.59 -11.98
CA ALA A 137 14.45 29.35 -12.99
C ALA A 137 14.57 30.47 -14.05
N SER A 138 13.72 31.50 -14.00
CA SER A 138 13.64 32.59 -15.00
C SER A 138 13.39 32.10 -16.44
N GLU A 139 12.77 30.93 -16.59
CA GLU A 139 12.42 30.38 -17.89
C GLU A 139 11.07 30.93 -18.38
N VAL A 140 11.09 31.59 -19.54
CA VAL A 140 9.92 32.32 -20.07
C VAL A 140 8.93 31.40 -20.82
N ASN A 141 9.34 30.18 -21.15
CA ASN A 141 8.58 29.24 -22.00
C ASN A 141 7.70 28.26 -21.20
N TYR A 142 7.00 28.72 -20.16
CA TYR A 142 6.01 27.86 -19.48
C TYR A 142 4.78 27.63 -20.36
N MET A 143 4.52 26.36 -20.67
CA MET A 143 3.24 25.87 -21.21
C MET A 143 2.53 25.01 -20.15
N ALA A 144 1.21 25.16 -20.03
CA ALA A 144 0.38 24.31 -19.15
C ALA A 144 0.51 22.80 -19.45
N ALA A 145 1.00 22.44 -20.63
CA ALA A 145 1.34 21.08 -21.01
C ALA A 145 2.40 20.45 -20.08
N HIS A 146 3.38 21.22 -19.57
CA HIS A 146 4.43 20.69 -18.69
C HIS A 146 3.86 20.13 -17.39
N SER A 147 2.96 20.86 -16.73
CA SER A 147 2.30 20.39 -15.51
C SER A 147 1.49 19.11 -15.75
N TRP A 148 0.87 18.99 -16.92
CA TRP A 148 0.08 17.81 -17.27
C TRP A 148 0.95 16.57 -17.52
N ILE A 149 2.11 16.75 -18.16
CA ILE A 149 3.08 15.67 -18.37
C ILE A 149 3.55 15.10 -17.03
N GLU A 150 3.91 15.98 -16.09
CA GLU A 150 4.35 15.58 -14.75
C GLU A 150 3.26 14.80 -13.99
N ILE A 151 2.00 15.25 -14.07
CA ILE A 151 0.85 14.54 -13.47
C ILE A 151 0.69 13.14 -14.06
N VAL A 152 0.69 13.03 -15.39
CA VAL A 152 0.51 11.74 -16.08
C VAL A 152 1.63 10.77 -15.74
N GLN A 153 2.85 11.26 -15.55
CA GLN A 153 4.00 10.42 -15.21
C GLN A 153 3.90 9.79 -13.81
N VAL A 154 3.21 10.44 -12.87
CA VAL A 154 3.08 9.97 -11.48
C VAL A 154 1.97 8.94 -11.32
N LEU A 155 0.96 8.93 -12.21
CA LEU A 155 -0.19 8.02 -12.13
C LEU A 155 0.19 6.52 -12.08
N PRO A 156 1.14 6.02 -12.92
CA PRO A 156 1.66 4.66 -12.79
C PRO A 156 2.21 4.34 -11.40
N GLY A 157 2.94 5.27 -10.78
CA GLY A 157 3.51 5.09 -9.44
C GLY A 157 2.43 4.95 -8.37
N ILE A 158 1.38 5.78 -8.43
CA ILE A 158 0.24 5.70 -7.51
C ILE A 158 -0.47 4.34 -7.64
N ALA A 159 -0.66 3.85 -8.87
CA ALA A 159 -1.28 2.56 -9.12
C ALA A 159 -0.43 1.40 -8.55
N LEU A 160 0.89 1.44 -8.73
CA LEU A 160 1.80 0.44 -8.19
C LEU A 160 1.84 0.44 -6.66
N ILE A 161 1.83 1.62 -6.03
CA ILE A 161 1.73 1.74 -4.57
C ILE A 161 0.43 1.10 -4.06
N PHE A 162 -0.70 1.33 -4.74
CA PHE A 162 -1.96 0.69 -4.34
C PHE A 162 -1.88 -0.85 -4.45
N MET A 163 -1.25 -1.37 -5.51
CA MET A 163 -1.01 -2.81 -5.65
C MET A 163 -0.11 -3.36 -4.54
N GLU A 164 0.95 -2.64 -4.18
CA GLU A 164 1.85 -3.02 -3.10
C GLU A 164 1.11 -3.09 -1.75
N VAL A 165 0.35 -2.04 -1.43
CA VAL A 165 -0.48 -1.99 -0.22
C VAL A 165 -1.52 -3.12 -0.22
N SER A 166 -2.03 -3.52 -1.39
CA SER A 166 -2.98 -4.63 -1.49
C SER A 166 -2.37 -6.00 -1.11
N ILE A 167 -1.10 -6.22 -1.42
CA ILE A 167 -0.37 -7.44 -1.03
C ILE A 167 -0.14 -7.44 0.48
N LEU A 168 0.33 -6.32 1.03
CA LEU A 168 0.57 -6.19 2.46
C LEU A 168 -0.73 -6.28 3.27
N ALA A 169 -1.84 -5.76 2.75
CA ALA A 169 -3.16 -5.97 3.33
C ALA A 169 -3.52 -7.46 3.38
N ALA A 170 -3.27 -8.22 2.31
CA ALA A 170 -3.55 -9.66 2.27
C ALA A 170 -2.70 -10.43 3.28
N ILE A 171 -1.41 -10.10 3.37
CA ILE A 171 -0.47 -10.68 4.35
C ILE A 171 -0.90 -10.33 5.78
N SER A 172 -1.26 -9.08 6.02
CA SER A 172 -1.73 -8.60 7.33
C SER A 172 -3.01 -9.33 7.76
N VAL A 173 -3.95 -9.54 6.84
CA VAL A 173 -5.15 -10.34 7.09
C VAL A 173 -4.78 -11.77 7.46
N ALA A 174 -3.85 -12.40 6.75
CA ALA A 174 -3.40 -13.76 7.04
C ALA A 174 -2.76 -13.88 8.42
N ILE A 175 -1.81 -13.00 8.74
CA ILE A 175 -1.09 -13.00 10.01
C ILE A 175 -2.02 -12.71 11.18
N SER A 176 -2.96 -11.77 11.01
CA SER A 176 -3.92 -11.39 12.07
C SER A 176 -4.90 -12.52 12.45
N THR A 177 -5.00 -13.60 11.67
CA THR A 177 -5.83 -14.76 12.05
C THR A 177 -5.29 -15.51 13.27
N ARG A 178 -3.98 -15.41 13.55
CA ARG A 178 -3.29 -16.13 14.64
C ARG A 178 -2.58 -15.23 15.61
N LEU A 179 -2.04 -14.11 15.14
CA LEU A 179 -1.21 -13.25 15.97
C LEU A 179 -2.04 -12.08 16.52
N PRO A 180 -1.74 -11.62 17.75
CA PRO A 180 -2.33 -10.40 18.29
C PRO A 180 -2.01 -9.16 17.43
N MET A 181 -2.82 -8.11 17.57
CA MET A 181 -2.69 -6.86 16.79
C MET A 181 -1.26 -6.32 16.74
N VAL A 182 -0.60 -6.19 17.90
CA VAL A 182 0.76 -5.63 17.98
C VAL A 182 1.76 -6.46 17.19
N VAL A 183 1.68 -7.78 17.31
CA VAL A 183 2.59 -8.70 16.61
C VAL A 183 2.36 -8.64 15.09
N ASN A 184 1.09 -8.53 14.66
CA ASN A 184 0.77 -8.38 13.24
C ASN A 184 1.37 -7.08 12.65
N MET A 185 1.24 -5.95 13.35
CA MET A 185 1.81 -4.69 12.87
C MET A 185 3.33 -4.75 12.74
N VAL A 186 4.01 -5.30 13.74
CA VAL A 186 5.48 -5.45 13.72
C VAL A 186 5.91 -6.41 12.61
N ALA A 187 5.21 -7.53 12.42
CA ALA A 187 5.50 -8.48 11.35
C ALA A 187 5.31 -7.87 9.96
N CYS A 188 4.21 -7.14 9.74
CA CYS A 188 3.97 -6.44 8.46
C CYS A 188 5.03 -5.39 8.17
N LEU A 189 5.45 -4.62 9.18
CA LEU A 189 6.55 -3.66 9.05
C LEU A 189 7.87 -4.34 8.68
N ALA A 190 8.20 -5.45 9.35
CA ALA A 190 9.39 -6.23 9.03
C ALA A 190 9.34 -6.78 7.59
N ILE A 191 8.21 -7.33 7.16
CA ILE A 191 8.01 -7.82 5.80
C ILE A 191 8.15 -6.68 4.77
N PHE A 192 7.61 -5.50 5.06
CA PHE A 192 7.75 -4.32 4.20
C PHE A 192 9.21 -3.91 4.01
N VAL A 193 9.95 -3.79 5.12
CA VAL A 193 11.38 -3.40 5.10
C VAL A 193 12.21 -4.44 4.37
N VAL A 194 12.03 -5.73 4.70
CA VAL A 194 12.76 -6.84 4.08
C VAL A 194 12.40 -6.94 2.58
N GLY A 195 11.13 -6.77 2.22
CA GLY A 195 10.66 -6.83 0.83
C GLY A 195 11.24 -5.76 -0.10
N HIS A 196 11.66 -4.62 0.43
CA HIS A 196 12.39 -3.58 -0.32
C HIS A 196 13.90 -3.79 -0.30
N LEU A 197 14.46 -4.13 0.87
CA LEU A 197 15.92 -4.18 1.02
C LEU A 197 16.55 -5.43 0.41
N THR A 198 15.91 -6.60 0.55
CA THR A 198 16.52 -7.87 0.13
C THR A 198 16.76 -7.94 -1.38
N PRO A 199 15.81 -7.58 -2.27
CA PRO A 199 16.06 -7.57 -3.71
C PRO A 199 17.19 -6.62 -4.10
N THR A 200 17.24 -5.43 -3.49
CA THR A 200 18.25 -4.41 -3.78
C THR A 200 19.65 -4.85 -3.33
N LEU A 201 19.76 -5.55 -2.20
CA LEU A 201 21.03 -6.11 -1.72
C LEU A 201 21.54 -7.27 -2.59
N VAL A 202 20.65 -8.16 -3.01
CA VAL A 202 21.01 -9.31 -3.87
C VAL A 202 21.42 -8.83 -5.26
N ASN A 203 20.67 -7.88 -5.85
CA ASN A 203 20.92 -7.39 -7.21
C ASN A 203 22.13 -6.46 -7.30
N SER A 204 22.46 -5.74 -6.22
CA SER A 204 23.65 -4.87 -6.19
C SER A 204 24.96 -5.65 -6.08
N GLY A 205 24.93 -6.95 -5.77
CA GLY A 205 26.14 -7.74 -5.49
C GLY A 205 26.91 -7.21 -4.28
N ALA A 206 26.28 -6.38 -3.43
CA ALA A 206 26.91 -5.77 -2.27
C ALA A 206 27.27 -6.79 -1.17
N LEU A 207 26.70 -7.99 -1.24
CA LEU A 207 26.93 -9.07 -0.29
C LEU A 207 28.23 -9.81 -0.63
N GLN A 208 29.32 -9.39 0.01
CA GLN A 208 30.62 -10.06 -0.13
C GLN A 208 30.69 -11.44 0.57
N ASN A 209 29.78 -11.69 1.52
CA ASN A 209 29.70 -12.96 2.25
C ASN A 209 28.70 -13.90 1.58
N GLU A 210 29.17 -15.05 1.08
CA GLU A 210 28.33 -16.06 0.39
C GLU A 210 27.17 -16.56 1.26
N LEU A 211 27.37 -16.69 2.58
CA LEU A 211 26.33 -17.13 3.51
C LEU A 211 25.19 -16.10 3.64
N VAL A 212 25.52 -14.79 3.64
CA VAL A 212 24.51 -13.72 3.71
C VAL A 212 23.75 -13.62 2.38
N ASP A 213 24.44 -13.80 1.24
CA ASP A 213 23.79 -13.85 -0.08
C ASP A 213 22.83 -15.03 -0.20
N PHE A 214 23.21 -16.21 0.30
CA PHE A 214 22.33 -17.38 0.34
C PHE A 214 21.04 -17.11 1.13
N PHE A 215 21.14 -16.58 2.36
CA PHE A 215 19.96 -16.26 3.15
C PHE A 215 19.12 -15.13 2.54
N ALA A 216 19.77 -14.13 1.93
CA ALA A 216 19.06 -13.06 1.23
C ALA A 216 18.27 -13.61 0.03
N ARG A 217 18.83 -14.52 -0.77
CA ARG A 217 18.11 -15.20 -1.86
C ARG A 217 16.97 -16.08 -1.36
N LEU A 218 17.17 -16.79 -0.24
CA LEU A 218 16.12 -17.60 0.37
C LEU A 218 14.93 -16.73 0.79
N ILE A 219 15.21 -15.62 1.48
CA ILE A 219 14.19 -14.67 1.92
C ILE A 219 13.50 -14.01 0.71
N ALA A 220 14.25 -13.59 -0.30
CA ALA A 220 13.71 -13.00 -1.54
C ALA A 220 12.84 -13.98 -2.35
N THR A 221 13.02 -15.28 -2.15
CA THR A 221 12.20 -16.31 -2.80
C THR A 221 10.88 -16.53 -2.06
N ILE A 222 10.88 -16.42 -0.73
CA ILE A 222 9.71 -16.69 0.12
C ILE A 222 8.83 -15.45 0.28
N LEU A 223 9.44 -14.30 0.55
CA LEU A 223 8.72 -13.03 0.75
C LEU A 223 8.46 -12.35 -0.60
N PRO A 224 7.37 -11.58 -0.72
CA PRO A 224 7.14 -10.79 -1.92
C PRO A 224 8.27 -9.77 -2.08
N ALA A 225 8.92 -9.78 -3.24
CA ALA A 225 9.76 -8.66 -3.68
C ALA A 225 8.86 -7.44 -3.91
N LEU A 226 8.81 -6.53 -2.93
CA LEU A 226 8.02 -5.30 -2.99
C LEU A 226 8.70 -4.23 -3.86
N GLU A 227 10.01 -4.34 -4.05
CA GLU A 227 10.79 -3.47 -4.95
C GLU A 227 10.27 -3.48 -6.41
N VAL A 228 9.50 -4.51 -6.81
CA VAL A 228 8.81 -4.55 -8.13
C VAL A 228 7.70 -3.50 -8.25
N PHE A 229 7.30 -2.85 -7.16
CA PHE A 229 6.36 -1.73 -7.18
C PHE A 229 7.06 -0.38 -7.06
N ASN A 230 8.36 -0.38 -6.75
CA ASN A 230 9.14 0.82 -6.56
C ASN A 230 9.58 1.41 -7.90
N VAL A 231 8.79 2.38 -8.39
CA VAL A 231 9.12 3.18 -9.57
C VAL A 231 9.47 4.63 -9.21
N GLN A 232 9.72 4.93 -7.93
CA GLN A 232 9.97 6.30 -7.46
C GLN A 232 11.13 6.95 -8.21
N ALA A 233 12.24 6.22 -8.38
CA ALA A 233 13.39 6.69 -9.15
C ALA A 233 13.06 6.96 -10.64
N ALA A 234 12.24 6.10 -11.27
CA ALA A 234 11.82 6.27 -12.66
C ALA A 234 10.89 7.49 -12.82
N VAL A 235 9.95 7.67 -11.89
CA VAL A 235 9.02 8.80 -11.86
C VAL A 235 9.76 10.11 -11.57
N ALA A 236 10.75 10.09 -10.66
CA ALA A 236 11.59 11.25 -10.37
C ALA A 236 12.45 11.65 -11.58
N THR A 237 13.05 10.70 -12.28
CA THR A 237 13.97 10.98 -13.41
C THR A 237 13.30 11.35 -14.73
N GLY A 238 11.97 11.33 -14.82
CA GLY A 238 11.28 11.59 -16.09
C GLY A 238 11.13 10.34 -16.97
N ALA A 239 11.58 9.17 -16.50
CA ALA A 239 11.51 7.93 -17.27
C ALA A 239 10.06 7.45 -17.41
N PRO A 240 9.60 7.09 -18.61
CA PRO A 240 8.26 6.56 -18.80
C PRO A 240 8.16 5.14 -18.22
N VAL A 241 7.14 4.89 -17.41
CA VAL A 241 6.83 3.54 -16.91
C VAL A 241 6.01 2.80 -17.98
N PRO A 242 6.53 1.71 -18.59
CA PRO A 242 5.81 1.00 -19.63
C PRO A 242 4.50 0.38 -19.11
N GLY A 243 3.41 0.49 -19.88
CA GLY A 243 2.13 -0.13 -19.50
C GLY A 243 2.20 -1.65 -19.35
N ILE A 244 3.12 -2.30 -20.08
CA ILE A 244 3.37 -3.74 -19.95
C ILE A 244 3.94 -4.11 -18.56
N TYR A 245 4.77 -3.24 -17.98
CA TYR A 245 5.32 -3.42 -16.63
C TYR A 245 4.19 -3.36 -15.60
N LEU A 246 3.31 -2.36 -15.70
CA LEU A 246 2.09 -2.27 -14.88
C LEU A 246 1.23 -3.54 -14.96
N GLY A 247 1.07 -4.12 -16.16
CA GLY A 247 0.33 -5.36 -16.35
C GLY A 247 0.95 -6.56 -15.63
N TRP A 248 2.27 -6.73 -15.74
CA TRP A 248 2.98 -7.79 -15.02
C TRP A 248 2.99 -7.58 -13.50
N SER A 249 3.17 -6.35 -13.03
CA SER A 249 3.08 -6.02 -11.60
C SER A 249 1.67 -6.26 -11.06
N ALA A 250 0.61 -6.03 -11.84
CA ALA A 250 -0.75 -6.35 -11.46
C ALA A 250 -0.98 -7.87 -11.33
N ILE A 251 -0.49 -8.67 -12.29
CA ILE A 251 -0.55 -10.14 -12.21
C ILE A 251 0.20 -10.63 -10.97
N TYR A 252 1.39 -10.10 -10.72
CA TYR A 252 2.20 -10.40 -9.54
C TYR A 252 1.45 -10.06 -8.24
N ALA A 253 0.85 -8.87 -8.15
CA ALA A 253 0.08 -8.43 -6.99
C ALA A 253 -1.13 -9.34 -6.71
N VAL A 254 -1.89 -9.70 -7.76
CA VAL A 254 -3.03 -10.62 -7.64
C VAL A 254 -2.57 -12.00 -7.21
N ALA A 255 -1.49 -12.53 -7.79
CA ALA A 255 -0.95 -13.84 -7.46
C ALA A 255 -0.50 -13.92 -5.99
N TYR A 256 0.29 -12.95 -5.51
CA TYR A 256 0.74 -12.91 -4.12
C TYR A 256 -0.40 -12.64 -3.13
N SER A 257 -1.34 -11.76 -3.48
CA SER A 257 -2.52 -11.52 -2.63
C SER A 257 -3.39 -12.76 -2.54
N ALA A 258 -3.60 -13.49 -3.64
CA ALA A 258 -4.32 -14.75 -3.65
C ALA A 258 -3.60 -15.81 -2.82
N ALA A 259 -2.28 -15.95 -2.94
CA ALA A 259 -1.48 -16.87 -2.14
C ALA A 259 -1.58 -16.54 -0.63
N ALA A 260 -1.48 -15.26 -0.26
CA ALA A 260 -1.64 -14.82 1.13
C ALA A 260 -3.05 -15.10 1.69
N ILE A 261 -4.10 -14.89 0.89
CA ILE A 261 -5.47 -15.22 1.28
C ILE A 261 -5.68 -16.74 1.41
N LEU A 262 -5.09 -17.54 0.52
CA LEU A 262 -5.12 -19.00 0.64
C LEU A 262 -4.41 -19.47 1.91
N LEU A 263 -3.27 -18.85 2.25
CA LEU A 263 -2.59 -19.08 3.52
C LEU A 263 -3.50 -18.71 4.70
N ALA A 264 -4.20 -17.58 4.62
CA ALA A 264 -5.18 -17.18 5.63
C ALA A 264 -6.29 -18.22 5.80
N PHE A 265 -6.77 -18.86 4.72
CA PHE A 265 -7.77 -19.92 4.81
C PHE A 265 -7.24 -21.15 5.55
N ILE A 266 -6.04 -21.62 5.20
CA ILE A 266 -5.40 -22.77 5.85
C ILE A 266 -5.19 -22.47 7.33
N LEU A 267 -4.61 -21.31 7.63
CA LEU A 267 -4.28 -20.90 8.98
C LEU A 267 -5.52 -20.71 9.86
N PHE A 268 -6.67 -20.35 9.28
CA PHE A 268 -7.94 -20.20 9.99
C PHE A 268 -8.72 -21.51 10.16
N GLU A 269 -8.49 -22.51 9.30
CA GLU A 269 -9.12 -23.83 9.40
C GLU A 269 -8.60 -24.61 10.60
N ASP A 270 -7.28 -24.58 10.81
CA ASP A 270 -6.59 -25.20 11.96
C ASP A 270 -6.86 -24.50 13.31
N ARG A 271 -7.65 -23.42 13.33
CA ARG A 271 -8.07 -22.77 14.56
C ARG A 271 -9.41 -23.36 14.96
N ASP A 272 -9.33 -24.57 15.53
CA ASP A 272 -10.44 -25.16 16.24
C ASP A 272 -10.84 -24.20 17.35
N LEU A 273 -12.04 -23.63 17.20
CA LEU A 273 -12.74 -22.92 18.25
C LEU A 273 -13.23 -23.98 19.23
N ALA A 274 -12.33 -24.46 20.09
CA ALA A 274 -12.65 -25.25 21.28
C ALA A 274 -12.84 -24.30 22.47
#